data_AF-A0A0S8HWB1-F1
#
_entry.id   AF-A0A0S8HWB1-F1
#
_cell.length_a   1.000
_cell.length_b   1.000
_cell.length_c   1.000
_cell.angle_alpha   90.00
_cell.angle_beta   90.00
_cell.angle_gamma   90.00
#
_symmetry.space_group_name_H-M   'P 1'
#
loop_
_entity.id
_entity.type
_entity.pdbx_description
1 polymer ?
#
loop_
_entity_poly.entity_id
_entity_poly.type
_entity_poly.pdbx_seq_one_letter_code
_entity_poly.pdbx_strand_id
1 'polypeptide(L)' 'MDWGIKNRLSRLFQSDGHCFFLPIDHGYFQGPTRCLEKPGETIEPILPYCDALFVTRGVL' A
#
# COMPACT_ATOMS: atom_id res chain seq x y z
N MET A 1 7.73 9.24 20.56
CA MET A 1 7.84 9.60 19.13
C MET A 1 7.80 11.10 19.02
N ASP A 2 8.61 11.69 18.14
CA ASP A 2 8.43 13.10 17.75
C ASP A 2 7.08 13.29 17.03
N TRP A 3 6.66 14.54 16.89
CA TRP A 3 5.39 14.90 16.25
C TRP A 3 5.31 14.40 14.80
N GLY A 4 6.41 14.45 14.05
CA GLY A 4 6.44 14.09 12.63
C GLY A 4 6.23 12.60 12.39
N ILE A 5 6.80 11.73 13.22
CA ILE A 5 6.55 10.29 13.17
C ILE A 5 5.10 10.02 13.57
N LYS A 6 4.64 10.62 14.68
CA LYS A 6 3.25 10.43 15.16
C LYS A 6 2.22 10.81 14.10
N ASN A 7 2.41 11.95 13.41
CA ASN A 7 1.50 12.43 12.37
C ASN A 7 1.48 11.55 11.11
N ARG A 8 2.59 10.89 10.76
CA ARG A 8 2.61 9.95 9.63
C ARG A 8 1.90 8.65 9.98
N LEU A 9 2.15 8.11 11.17
CA LEU A 9 1.52 6.88 11.62
C LEU A 9 0.00 7.02 11.82
N SER A 10 -0.48 8.19 12.27
CA SER A 10 -1.92 8.44 12.43
C SER A 10 -2.71 8.46 11.11
N ARG A 11 -2.03 8.44 9.95
CA ARG A 11 -2.67 8.28 8.64
C ARG A 11 -2.85 6.82 8.24
N LEU A 12 -2.14 5.91 8.90
CA LEU A 12 -2.12 4.47 8.61
C LEU A 12 -3.07 3.73 9.56
N PHE A 13 -2.95 4.01 10.85
CA PHE A 13 -3.77 3.36 11.88
C PHE A 13 -5.12 4.04 12.01
N GLN A 14 -6.19 3.26 11.86
CA GLN A 14 -7.57 3.70 12.03
C GLN A 14 -7.92 3.88 13.51
N SER A 15 -9.16 4.26 13.80
CA SER A 15 -9.64 4.52 15.17
C SER A 15 -9.59 3.28 16.09
N ASP A 16 -9.59 2.08 15.52
CA ASP A 16 -9.45 0.81 16.23
C ASP A 16 -7.98 0.43 16.51
N GLY A 17 -7.03 1.23 16.04
CA GLY A 17 -5.59 0.98 16.19
C GLY A 17 -5.03 -0.02 15.19
N HIS A 18 -5.80 -0.45 14.19
CA HIS A 18 -5.37 -1.37 13.14
C HIS A 18 -5.12 -0.65 11.80
N CYS A 19 -4.38 -1.31 10.91
CA CYS A 19 -4.13 -0.83 9.57
C CYS A 19 -4.10 -2.02 8.61
N PHE A 20 -4.95 -1.99 7.59
CA PHE A 20 -4.94 -2.96 6.51
C PHE A 20 -4.06 -2.48 5.35
N PHE A 21 -2.85 -3.03 5.30
CA PHE A 21 -1.87 -2.77 4.25
C PHE A 21 -2.11 -3.68 3.03
N LEU A 22 -2.11 -3.08 1.84
CA LEU A 22 -2.12 -3.79 0.56
C LEU A 22 -0.70 -3.77 -0.06
N PRO A 23 0.08 -4.86 0.03
CA PRO A 23 1.39 -4.97 -0.59
C PRO A 23 1.30 -5.41 -2.06
N ILE A 24 1.96 -4.67 -2.95
CA ILE A 24 2.05 -4.97 -4.39
C ILE A 24 3.47 -4.76 -4.95
N ASP A 25 4.49 -4.79 -4.09
CA ASP A 25 5.88 -4.53 -4.44
C ASP A 25 6.61 -5.72 -5.09
N HIS A 26 5.94 -6.87 -5.24
CA HIS A 26 6.50 -8.12 -5.78
C HIS A 26 7.26 -7.95 -7.09
N GLY A 27 6.80 -7.04 -7.96
CA GLY A 27 7.43 -6.80 -9.26
C GLY A 27 8.85 -6.24 -9.18
N TYR A 28 9.29 -5.73 -8.02
CA TYR A 28 10.64 -5.22 -7.81
C TYR A 28 11.73 -6.24 -8.21
N PHE A 29 11.50 -7.53 -7.95
CA PHE A 29 12.44 -8.60 -8.30
C PHE A 29 11.81 -9.75 -9.09
N GLN A 30 10.48 -9.85 -9.16
CA GLN A 30 9.78 -10.92 -9.89
C GLN A 30 9.33 -10.50 -11.30
N GLY A 31 9.46 -9.23 -11.67
CA GLY A 31 8.87 -8.71 -12.90
C GLY A 31 7.34 -8.73 -12.87
N PRO A 32 6.64 -8.87 -14.01
CA PRO A 32 5.18 -8.89 -14.06
C PRO A 32 4.63 -10.22 -13.49
N THR A 33 4.61 -10.33 -12.16
CA THR A 33 4.06 -11.49 -11.46
C THR A 33 2.54 -11.57 -11.66
N ARG A 34 1.98 -12.75 -11.46
CA ARG A 34 0.56 -13.03 -11.73
C ARG A 34 -0.34 -12.01 -11.01
N CYS A 35 -1.31 -11.44 -11.73
CA CYS A 35 -2.23 -10.40 -11.26
C CYS A 35 -1.57 -9.04 -10.96
N LEU A 36 -0.30 -8.82 -11.30
CA LEU A 36 0.38 -7.53 -11.19
C LEU A 36 1.14 -7.20 -12.48
N GLU A 37 0.68 -7.73 -13.62
CA GLU A 37 1.15 -7.36 -14.95
C GLU A 37 0.85 -5.88 -15.25
N LYS A 38 -0.26 -5.39 -14.68
CA LYS A 38 -0.69 -4.00 -14.70
C LYS A 38 -1.22 -3.58 -13.33
N PRO A 39 -0.34 -3.32 -12.34
CA PRO A 39 -0.71 -3.21 -10.93
C PRO A 39 -1.86 -2.24 -10.64
N GLY A 40 -1.81 -1.04 -11.24
CA GLY A 40 -2.83 0.00 -11.05
C GLY A 40 -4.23 -0.45 -11.50
N GLU A 41 -4.35 -1.05 -12.68
CA GLU A 41 -5.62 -1.58 -13.19
C GLU A 41 -6.13 -2.74 -12.32
N THR A 42 -5.23 -3.60 -11.84
CA THR A 42 -5.62 -4.75 -11.01
C THR A 42 -6.14 -4.34 -9.64
N ILE A 43 -5.51 -3.36 -8.99
CA ILE A 43 -5.89 -2.97 -7.63
C ILE A 43 -6.97 -1.89 -7.55
N GLU A 44 -7.26 -1.16 -8.64
CA GLU A 44 -8.22 -0.05 -8.64
C GLU A 44 -9.56 -0.42 -7.94
N PRO A 45 -10.18 -1.58 -8.20
CA PRO A 45 -11.45 -1.93 -7.55
C PRO A 45 -11.32 -2.23 -6.04
N ILE A 46 -10.12 -2.57 -5.56
CA ILE A 46 -9.87 -2.96 -4.17
C ILE A 46 -9.19 -1.88 -3.33
N LEU A 47 -8.65 -0.82 -3.96
CA LEU A 47 -8.04 0.32 -3.27
C LEU A 47 -8.93 0.93 -2.17
N PRO A 48 -10.27 1.09 -2.35
CA PRO A 48 -11.13 1.65 -1.31
C PRO A 48 -11.21 0.84 -0.01
N TYR A 49 -10.75 -0.41 -0.01
CA TYR A 49 -10.82 -1.29 1.14
C TYR A 49 -9.53 -1.34 1.95
N CYS A 50 -8.43 -0.71 1.49
CA CYS A 50 -7.16 -0.67 2.19
C CYS A 50 -6.87 0.69 2.82
N ASP A 51 -6.16 0.69 3.94
CA ASP A 51 -5.74 1.91 4.63
C ASP A 51 -4.42 2.46 4.07
N ALA A 52 -3.59 1.57 3.53
CA ALA A 52 -2.25 1.90 3.05
C ALA A 52 -1.81 0.99 1.90
N LEU A 53 -1.10 1.59 0.93
CA LEU A 53 -0.49 0.88 -0.19
C LEU A 53 1.01 0.73 0.06
N PHE A 54 1.54 -0.49 -0.06
CA PHE A 54 2.97 -0.76 -0.04
C PHE A 54 3.44 -1.12 -1.45
N VAL A 55 4.23 -0.23 -2.04
CA VAL A 55 4.56 -0.26 -3.47
C VAL A 55 5.93 0.38 -3.71
N THR A 56 6.58 0.03 -4.82
CA THR A 56 7.81 0.70 -5.24
C THR A 56 7.51 2.09 -5.82
N ARG A 57 8.47 3.01 -5.74
CA ARG A 57 8.36 4.36 -6.33
C ARG A 57 8.09 4.36 -7.84
N GLY A 58 8.52 3.31 -8.56
CA GLY A 58 8.31 3.23 -10.02
C GLY A 58 6.88 2.82 -10.41
N VAL A 59 6.12 2.26 -9.47
CA VAL A 59 4.74 1.82 -9.70
C VAL A 59 3.73 2.83 -9.11
N LEU A 60 4.12 3.59 -8.08
CA LEU A 60 3.33 4.68 -7.48
C LEU A 60 3.15 5.85 -8.44
#